data_AF-A1VN37-F1
#
_entry.id   AF-A1VN37-F1
#
_cell.length_a   1.000
_cell.length_b   1.000
_cell.length_c   1.000
_cell.angle_alpha   90.00
_cell.angle_beta   90.00
_cell.angle_gamma   90.00
#
_symmetry.space_group_name_H-M   'P 1'
#
loop_
_entity.id
_entity.type
_entity.pdbx_description
1 polymer ?
#
loop_
_entity_poly.entity_id
_entity_poly.type
_entity_poly.pdbx_seq_one_letter_code
_entity_poly.pdbx_strand_id
1 'polypeptide(L)'
;MLWPGQGFTVNPASASCTGRFIFLIGISMGMFSFIKEAGEKLFGRGEAKAAQEAVAAKPTPENVAALSKTAGDAIAAYINSMGLKVDALQVSFDAPSGTVTVSGVAPDQATKEKVLLCCGNVGQVSAVKDMLTVVSSSPESQMYVVVSGDNLSKISKQFYGTPNKYTQIFEANKPMLSDPDKIYPGQVLRIPPEA
;
A
#
# COMPACT_ATOMS: atom_id res chain seq x y z
N MET A 1 -48.39 20.71 41.84
CA MET A 1 -47.55 21.16 42.97
C MET A 1 -46.51 20.08 43.19
N LEU A 2 -45.31 20.20 42.62
CA LEU A 2 -44.11 20.94 43.07
C LEU A 2 -43.05 19.92 43.57
N TRP A 3 -41.99 19.76 42.77
CA TRP A 3 -40.64 19.25 43.14
C TRP A 3 -39.99 20.27 44.12
N PRO A 4 -39.03 19.96 45.05
CA PRO A 4 -37.69 19.35 44.80
C PRO A 4 -37.18 18.39 45.90
N GLY A 5 -36.07 17.64 45.84
CA GLY A 5 -34.82 17.66 45.08
C GLY A 5 -33.68 17.40 46.09
N GLN A 6 -32.87 16.35 45.92
CA GLN A 6 -31.62 16.14 46.66
C GLN A 6 -30.58 15.59 45.66
N GLY A 7 -29.55 16.40 45.41
CA GLY A 7 -28.54 16.17 44.39
C GLY A 7 -27.42 15.25 44.89
N PHE A 8 -27.10 14.24 44.09
CA PHE A 8 -25.82 13.55 44.17
C PHE A 8 -24.75 14.42 43.51
N THR A 9 -23.89 15.02 44.33
CA THR A 9 -22.65 15.66 43.90
C THR A 9 -21.61 14.55 43.71
N VAL A 10 -21.26 14.25 42.45
CA VAL A 10 -20.03 13.51 42.14
C VAL A 10 -18.93 14.52 41.81
N ASN A 11 -17.91 14.52 42.66
CA ASN A 11 -16.73 15.35 42.59
C ASN A 11 -15.76 14.77 41.53
N PRO A 12 -15.32 15.54 40.51
CA PRO A 12 -14.37 15.05 39.52
C PRO A 12 -12.93 15.31 39.99
N ALA A 13 -12.32 14.34 40.67
CA ALA A 13 -10.91 14.39 41.03
C ALA A 13 -10.10 13.36 40.23
N SER A 14 -9.31 13.89 39.30
CA SER A 14 -8.03 13.38 38.80
C SER A 14 -7.92 11.90 38.42
N ALA A 15 -8.12 11.61 37.14
CA ALA A 15 -7.33 10.58 36.46
C ALA A 15 -6.59 11.24 35.29
N SER A 16 -5.38 11.69 35.59
CA SER A 16 -4.37 12.02 34.59
C SER A 16 -3.99 10.74 33.86
N CYS A 17 -4.45 10.59 32.61
CA CYS A 17 -3.88 9.67 31.65
C CYS A 17 -3.70 10.46 30.36
N THR A 18 -2.54 11.11 30.29
CA THR A 18 -1.70 11.31 29.11
C THR A 18 -2.47 11.42 27.80
N GLY A 19 -2.67 12.67 27.39
CA GLY A 19 -3.21 13.01 26.08
C GLY A 19 -2.52 12.22 24.98
N ARG A 20 -3.27 11.33 24.35
CA ARG A 20 -2.92 10.84 23.02
C ARG A 20 -3.17 12.00 22.08
N PHE A 21 -2.12 12.80 21.88
CA PHE A 21 -1.99 13.68 20.73
C PHE A 21 -2.33 12.84 19.50
N ILE A 22 -3.58 12.90 19.07
CA ILE A 22 -3.95 12.54 17.70
C ILE A 22 -3.39 13.70 16.90
N PHE A 23 -2.09 13.58 16.62
CA PHE A 23 -1.41 14.37 15.63
C PHE A 23 -2.31 14.32 14.40
N LEU A 24 -2.70 15.48 13.87
CA LEU A 24 -3.27 15.61 12.54
C LEU A 24 -2.19 15.13 11.56
N ILE A 25 -1.96 13.82 11.49
CA ILE A 25 -1.14 13.21 10.47
C ILE A 25 -1.97 13.38 9.21
N GLY A 26 -1.49 14.25 8.32
CA GLY A 26 -2.15 14.54 7.05
C GLY A 26 -2.51 13.22 6.37
N ILE A 27 -3.81 12.95 6.27
CA ILE A 27 -4.33 11.86 5.46
C ILE A 27 -4.11 12.32 4.01
N SER A 28 -2.95 11.97 3.46
CA SER A 28 -2.71 12.06 2.02
C SER A 28 -3.65 11.03 1.38
N MET A 29 -4.80 11.51 0.87
CA MET A 29 -5.71 10.68 0.08
C MET A 29 -5.16 10.62 -1.35
N GLY A 30 -4.15 9.77 -1.57
CA GLY A 30 -3.57 9.50 -2.88
C GLY A 30 -4.23 8.32 -3.57
N MET A 31 -4.29 8.34 -4.91
CA MET A 31 -4.66 7.19 -5.72
C MET A 31 -3.54 6.94 -6.73
N PHE A 32 -3.02 5.72 -6.75
CA PHE A 32 -1.96 5.29 -7.66
C PHE A 32 -2.52 4.31 -8.67
N SER A 33 -2.25 4.49 -9.96
CA SER A 33 -2.72 3.61 -11.04
C SER A 33 -1.62 2.61 -11.43
N PHE A 34 -2.01 1.35 -11.63
CA PHE A 34 -1.13 0.23 -11.94
C PHE A 34 -1.64 -0.57 -13.15
N ILE A 35 -0.74 -1.32 -13.78
CA ILE A 35 -1.05 -2.16 -14.93
C ILE A 35 -1.41 -3.56 -14.43
N LYS A 36 -2.69 -3.95 -14.59
CA LYS A 36 -3.25 -5.21 -14.08
C LYS A 36 -2.48 -6.47 -14.50
N GLU A 37 -1.82 -6.44 -15.66
CA GLU A 37 -1.22 -7.64 -16.28
C GLU A 37 0.27 -7.84 -15.94
N ALA A 38 0.94 -6.80 -15.42
CA ALA A 38 2.38 -6.81 -15.21
C ALA A 38 2.78 -7.18 -13.77
N GLY A 39 1.86 -7.64 -12.91
CA GLY A 39 2.17 -7.85 -11.50
C GLY A 39 2.57 -9.27 -11.09
N GLU A 40 3.11 -9.39 -9.88
CA GLU A 40 3.33 -10.64 -9.17
C GLU A 40 2.03 -11.46 -9.15
N LYS A 41 2.11 -12.74 -9.50
CA LYS A 41 0.93 -13.61 -9.70
C LYS A 41 0.40 -14.16 -8.38
N LEU A 42 0.10 -13.29 -7.42
CA LEU A 42 -0.40 -13.68 -6.10
C LEU A 42 -1.76 -14.40 -6.18
N PHE A 43 -2.64 -14.00 -7.12
CA PHE A 43 -3.96 -14.62 -7.28
C PHE A 43 -3.97 -15.86 -8.19
N GLY A 44 -2.82 -16.24 -8.75
CA GLY A 44 -2.71 -17.37 -9.69
C GLY A 44 -2.60 -18.75 -9.04
N ARG A 45 -2.70 -18.85 -7.70
CA ARG A 45 -2.57 -20.11 -6.94
C ARG A 45 -3.52 -20.14 -5.73
N GLY A 46 -3.77 -21.34 -5.19
CA GLY A 46 -4.49 -21.53 -3.93
C GLY A 46 -5.93 -21.02 -3.90
N GLU A 47 -6.37 -20.58 -2.72
CA GLU A 47 -7.74 -20.10 -2.48
C GLU A 47 -8.08 -18.86 -3.31
N ALA A 48 -7.11 -17.97 -3.56
CA ALA A 48 -7.32 -16.77 -4.38
C ALA A 48 -7.63 -17.12 -5.84
N LYS A 49 -6.99 -18.16 -6.40
CA LYS A 49 -7.28 -18.66 -7.75
C LYS A 49 -8.69 -19.24 -7.81
N ALA A 50 -9.07 -20.07 -6.83
CA ALA A 50 -10.40 -20.65 -6.77
C ALA A 50 -11.50 -19.58 -6.66
N ALA A 51 -11.26 -18.53 -5.87
CA ALA A 51 -12.18 -17.40 -5.76
C ALA A 51 -12.28 -16.60 -7.08
N GLN A 52 -11.15 -16.42 -7.80
CA GLN A 52 -11.13 -15.72 -9.09
C GLN A 52 -11.90 -16.52 -10.16
N GLU A 53 -11.71 -17.84 -10.20
CA GLU A 53 -12.44 -18.74 -11.10
C GLU A 53 -13.94 -18.79 -10.76
N ALA A 54 -14.31 -18.74 -9.47
CA ALA A 54 -15.70 -18.67 -9.04
C ALA A 54 -16.41 -17.39 -9.50
N VAL A 55 -15.72 -16.24 -9.45
CA VAL A 55 -16.24 -14.97 -10.00
C VAL A 55 -16.35 -15.03 -11.52
N ALA A 56 -15.37 -15.61 -12.21
CA ALA A 56 -15.40 -15.77 -13.67
C ALA A 56 -16.54 -16.70 -14.13
N ALA A 57 -16.83 -17.76 -13.37
CA ALA A 57 -17.93 -18.68 -13.65
C ALA A 57 -19.30 -18.05 -13.34
N LYS A 58 -19.42 -17.33 -12.21
CA LYS A 58 -20.65 -16.64 -11.82
C LYS A 58 -20.33 -15.45 -10.91
N PRO A 59 -20.52 -14.19 -11.38
CA PRO A 59 -20.27 -13.00 -10.57
C PRO A 59 -21.45 -12.73 -9.62
N THR A 60 -21.66 -13.61 -8.64
CA THR A 60 -22.59 -13.35 -7.54
C THR A 60 -21.96 -12.40 -6.52
N PRO A 61 -22.77 -11.63 -5.76
CA PRO A 61 -22.24 -10.79 -4.69
C PRO A 61 -21.39 -11.58 -3.67
N GLU A 62 -21.76 -12.83 -3.41
CA GLU A 62 -21.04 -13.74 -2.52
C GLU A 62 -19.65 -14.11 -3.06
N ASN A 63 -19.55 -14.49 -4.35
CA ASN A 63 -18.28 -14.86 -4.97
C ASN A 63 -17.33 -13.65 -5.07
N VAL A 64 -17.89 -12.48 -5.39
CA VAL A 64 -17.14 -11.22 -5.44
C VAL A 64 -16.60 -10.87 -4.05
N ALA A 65 -17.42 -10.98 -2.99
CA ALA A 65 -16.99 -10.74 -1.62
C ALA A 65 -15.91 -11.74 -1.17
N ALA A 66 -16.03 -13.02 -1.55
CA ALA A 66 -15.03 -14.04 -1.25
C ALA A 66 -13.69 -13.75 -1.93
N LEU A 67 -13.70 -13.32 -3.20
CA LEU A 67 -12.49 -12.90 -3.91
C LEU A 67 -11.88 -11.66 -3.28
N SER A 68 -12.68 -10.63 -3.01
CA SER A 68 -12.25 -9.40 -2.32
C SER A 68 -11.53 -9.70 -1.00
N LYS A 69 -12.10 -10.58 -0.18
CA LYS A 69 -11.51 -10.98 1.10
C LYS A 69 -10.20 -11.75 0.91
N THR A 70 -10.24 -12.84 0.14
CA THR A 70 -9.07 -13.73 -0.06
C THR A 70 -7.91 -12.99 -0.73
N ALA A 71 -8.21 -12.09 -1.65
CA ALA A 71 -7.22 -11.26 -2.31
C ALA A 71 -6.60 -10.22 -1.36
N GLY A 72 -7.42 -9.56 -0.55
CA GLY A 72 -6.93 -8.64 0.48
C GLY A 72 -6.02 -9.33 1.49
N ASP A 73 -6.42 -10.52 1.96
CA ASP A 73 -5.63 -11.34 2.90
C ASP A 73 -4.30 -11.78 2.26
N ALA A 74 -4.30 -12.17 0.99
CA ALA A 74 -3.08 -12.54 0.26
C ALA A 74 -2.12 -11.35 0.08
N ILE A 75 -2.64 -10.17 -0.25
CA ILE A 75 -1.82 -8.95 -0.36
C ILE A 75 -1.25 -8.57 1.02
N ALA A 76 -2.06 -8.63 2.09
CA ALA A 76 -1.61 -8.36 3.44
C ALA A 76 -0.49 -9.34 3.87
N ALA A 77 -0.64 -10.63 3.59
CA ALA A 77 0.40 -11.63 3.84
C ALA A 77 1.69 -11.34 3.05
N TYR A 78 1.56 -10.91 1.79
CA TYR A 78 2.70 -10.54 0.96
C TYR A 78 3.47 -9.34 1.54
N ILE A 79 2.79 -8.26 1.94
CA ILE A 79 3.42 -7.09 2.58
C ILE A 79 4.21 -7.50 3.83
N ASN A 80 3.62 -8.35 4.67
CA ASN A 80 4.27 -8.86 5.87
C ASN A 80 5.50 -9.73 5.54
N SER A 81 5.42 -10.56 4.49
CA SER A 81 6.55 -11.37 4.01
C SER A 81 7.72 -10.52 3.49
N MET A 82 7.46 -9.31 3.02
CA MET A 82 8.50 -8.38 2.57
C MET A 82 9.21 -7.67 3.73
N GLY A 83 8.83 -7.94 4.98
CA GLY A 83 9.43 -7.33 6.17
C GLY A 83 9.10 -5.84 6.34
N LEU A 84 8.03 -5.37 5.69
CA LEU A 84 7.57 -3.98 5.81
C LEU A 84 6.76 -3.81 7.09
N LYS A 85 7.29 -3.03 8.03
CA LYS A 85 6.65 -2.80 9.34
C LYS A 85 5.67 -1.64 9.23
N VAL A 86 4.38 -1.94 9.33
CA VAL A 86 3.30 -0.95 9.38
C VAL A 86 2.41 -1.26 10.58
N ASP A 87 2.21 -0.27 11.44
CA ASP A 87 1.31 -0.40 12.58
C ASP A 87 -0.15 -0.34 12.10
N ALA A 88 -0.98 -1.24 12.63
CA ALA A 88 -2.41 -1.33 12.30
C ALA A 88 -2.69 -1.41 10.78
N LEU A 89 -1.86 -2.16 10.03
CA LEU A 89 -2.05 -2.39 8.60
C LEU A 89 -3.42 -3.02 8.31
N GLN A 90 -4.22 -2.35 7.50
CA GLN A 90 -5.41 -2.94 6.87
C GLN A 90 -5.31 -2.84 5.37
N VAL A 91 -5.61 -3.95 4.70
CA VAL A 91 -5.63 -4.06 3.25
C VAL A 91 -7.00 -4.59 2.85
N SER A 92 -7.69 -3.86 1.97
CA SER A 92 -8.98 -4.25 1.42
C SER A 92 -8.88 -4.26 -0.10
N PHE A 93 -9.36 -5.31 -0.75
CA PHE A 93 -9.41 -5.39 -2.21
C PHE A 93 -10.87 -5.30 -2.68
N ASP A 94 -11.13 -4.44 -3.65
CA ASP A 94 -12.40 -4.36 -4.35
C ASP A 94 -12.28 -5.09 -5.69
N ALA A 95 -12.74 -6.35 -5.74
CA ALA A 95 -12.67 -7.18 -6.93
C ALA A 95 -13.34 -6.59 -8.20
N PRO A 96 -14.49 -5.90 -8.14
CA PRO A 96 -15.11 -5.28 -9.31
C PRO A 96 -14.23 -4.22 -9.97
N SER A 97 -13.66 -3.30 -9.17
CA SER A 97 -12.79 -2.25 -9.71
C SER A 97 -11.35 -2.70 -9.90
N GLY A 98 -10.88 -3.70 -9.15
CA GLY A 98 -9.47 -4.07 -9.04
C GLY A 98 -8.69 -3.07 -8.18
N THR A 99 -9.35 -2.41 -7.22
CA THR A 99 -8.73 -1.38 -6.37
C THR A 99 -8.33 -1.96 -5.03
N VAL A 100 -7.10 -1.72 -4.61
CA VAL A 100 -6.62 -2.03 -3.26
C VAL A 100 -6.70 -0.76 -2.41
N THR A 101 -7.33 -0.81 -1.25
CA THR A 101 -7.26 0.25 -0.24
C THR A 101 -6.31 -0.18 0.86
N VAL A 102 -5.31 0.65 1.16
CA VAL A 102 -4.32 0.38 2.20
C VAL A 102 -4.38 1.47 3.26
N SER A 103 -4.52 1.08 4.53
CA SER A 103 -4.50 2.00 5.66
C SER A 103 -3.61 1.47 6.79
N GLY A 104 -3.22 2.37 7.70
CA GLY A 104 -2.28 2.08 8.78
C GLY A 104 -1.32 3.25 9.04
N VAL A 105 -0.33 2.98 9.89
CA VAL A 105 0.71 3.95 10.26
C VAL A 105 2.07 3.38 9.89
N ALA A 106 2.71 3.98 8.89
CA ALA A 106 4.07 3.64 8.49
C ALA A 106 5.09 4.47 9.31
N PRO A 107 6.24 3.89 9.68
CA PRO A 107 7.27 4.60 10.43
C PRO A 107 7.89 5.76 9.64
N ASP A 108 8.03 5.57 8.32
CA ASP A 108 8.68 6.52 7.42
C ASP A 108 8.04 6.51 6.03
N GLN A 109 8.27 7.59 5.27
CA GLN A 109 7.76 7.76 3.91
C GLN A 109 8.21 6.64 2.96
N ALA A 110 9.45 6.16 3.08
CA ALA A 110 9.95 5.10 2.20
C ALA A 110 9.23 3.77 2.45
N THR A 111 8.94 3.43 3.71
CA THR A 111 8.14 2.25 4.07
C THR A 111 6.73 2.37 3.52
N LYS A 112 6.07 3.53 3.65
CA LYS A 112 4.76 3.79 3.05
C LYS A 112 4.77 3.56 1.52
N GLU A 113 5.71 4.17 0.82
CA GLU A 113 5.85 4.07 -0.63
C GLU A 113 6.12 2.63 -1.08
N LYS A 114 6.95 1.88 -0.35
CA LYS A 114 7.21 0.46 -0.61
C LYS A 114 5.97 -0.40 -0.42
N VAL A 115 5.12 -0.10 0.58
CA VAL A 115 3.85 -0.82 0.79
C VAL A 115 2.90 -0.58 -0.38
N LEU A 116 2.78 0.67 -0.83
CA LEU A 116 1.95 1.01 -1.99
C LEU A 116 2.45 0.29 -3.26
N LEU A 117 3.77 0.23 -3.44
CA LEU A 117 4.40 -0.48 -4.54
C LEU A 117 4.15 -1.99 -4.47
N CYS A 118 4.24 -2.58 -3.27
CA CYS A 118 3.92 -3.99 -3.02
C CYS A 118 2.51 -4.33 -3.43
N CYS A 119 1.54 -3.49 -3.09
CA CYS A 119 0.14 -3.71 -3.44
C CYS A 119 -0.12 -3.56 -4.94
N GLY A 120 0.49 -2.54 -5.55
CA GLY A 120 0.20 -2.19 -6.94
C GLY A 120 0.89 -3.05 -7.97
N ASN A 121 2.08 -3.58 -7.66
CA ASN A 121 2.78 -4.54 -8.50
C ASN A 121 2.22 -5.97 -8.36
N VAL A 122 1.00 -6.17 -7.86
CA VAL A 122 0.30 -7.46 -7.85
C VAL A 122 -0.59 -7.57 -9.08
N GLY A 123 -0.62 -8.74 -9.71
CA GLY A 123 -1.50 -8.97 -10.85
C GLY A 123 -2.97 -8.72 -10.47
N GLN A 124 -3.79 -8.23 -11.40
CA GLN A 124 -5.20 -7.84 -11.21
C GLN A 124 -5.46 -6.53 -10.46
N VAL A 125 -4.44 -5.90 -9.85
CA VAL A 125 -4.58 -4.59 -9.23
C VAL A 125 -4.45 -3.50 -10.29
N SER A 126 -5.49 -2.67 -10.44
CA SER A 126 -5.45 -1.47 -11.31
C SER A 126 -5.15 -0.20 -10.55
N ALA A 127 -5.47 -0.15 -9.27
CA ALA A 127 -5.25 1.05 -8.50
C ALA A 127 -5.04 0.73 -7.03
N VAL A 128 -4.21 1.55 -6.38
CA VAL A 128 -4.02 1.51 -4.92
C VAL A 128 -4.45 2.86 -4.36
N LYS A 129 -5.46 2.82 -3.51
CA LYS A 129 -5.91 3.94 -2.70
C LYS A 129 -5.08 3.99 -1.43
N ASP A 130 -4.32 5.08 -1.31
CA ASP A 130 -3.48 5.39 -0.17
C ASP A 130 -4.31 6.05 0.93
N MET A 131 -4.43 5.37 2.07
CA MET A 131 -4.95 5.90 3.32
C MET A 131 -3.92 5.67 4.45
N LEU A 132 -2.64 5.53 4.10
CA LEU A 132 -1.54 5.37 5.05
C LEU A 132 -1.09 6.72 5.58
N THR A 133 -0.82 6.72 6.88
CA THR A 133 -0.21 7.83 7.59
C THR A 133 1.27 7.55 7.85
N VAL A 134 2.10 8.58 7.93
CA VAL A 134 3.54 8.45 8.20
C VAL A 134 3.92 9.14 9.49
N VAL A 135 4.79 8.53 10.28
CA VAL A 135 5.34 9.14 11.50
C VAL A 135 6.44 10.14 11.15
N SER A 136 7.37 9.74 10.26
CA SER A 136 8.43 10.60 9.76
C SER A 136 8.21 10.92 8.28
N SER A 137 7.96 12.20 7.98
CA SER A 137 7.91 12.70 6.61
C SER A 137 9.32 12.90 6.05
N SER A 138 9.49 12.58 4.77
CA SER A 138 10.73 12.68 3.99
C SER A 138 10.34 13.08 2.56
N PRO A 139 11.27 13.62 1.74
CA PRO A 139 11.00 13.88 0.33
C PRO A 139 10.35 12.69 -0.37
N GLU A 140 9.21 12.95 -1.02
CA GLU A 140 8.45 11.92 -1.72
C GLU A 140 9.23 11.41 -2.93
N SER A 141 9.13 10.10 -3.17
CA SER A 141 9.72 9.48 -4.35
C SER A 141 8.76 9.53 -5.53
N GLN A 142 9.33 9.61 -6.73
CA GLN A 142 8.53 9.49 -7.95
C GLN A 142 8.26 8.02 -8.24
N MET A 143 7.04 7.70 -8.68
CA MET A 143 6.68 6.35 -9.11
C MET A 143 6.75 6.30 -10.64
N TYR A 144 7.58 5.40 -11.16
CA TYR A 144 7.77 5.24 -12.60
C TYR A 144 7.30 3.88 -13.08
N VAL A 145 6.49 3.85 -14.14
CA VAL A 145 6.07 2.62 -14.81
C VAL A 145 7.11 2.28 -15.88
N VAL A 146 7.78 1.14 -15.73
CA VAL A 146 8.78 0.64 -16.68
C VAL A 146 8.10 0.37 -18.02
N VAL A 147 8.66 0.88 -19.11
CA VAL A 147 8.17 0.61 -20.47
C VAL A 147 9.06 -0.41 -21.19
N SER A 148 8.55 -0.98 -22.28
CA SER A 148 9.33 -1.94 -23.07
C SER A 148 10.62 -1.32 -23.61
N GLY A 149 11.75 -1.96 -23.33
CA GLY A 149 13.08 -1.48 -23.73
C GLY A 149 13.81 -0.64 -22.70
N ASP A 150 13.22 -0.40 -21.52
CA ASP A 150 13.88 0.27 -20.41
C ASP A 150 14.93 -0.62 -19.72
N ASN A 151 15.90 0.05 -19.10
CA ASN A 151 16.82 -0.54 -18.14
C ASN A 151 17.07 0.49 -17.03
N LEU A 152 17.58 0.06 -15.87
CA LEU A 152 17.76 0.98 -14.74
C LEU A 152 18.70 2.16 -15.05
N SER A 153 19.70 1.98 -15.91
CA SER A 153 20.59 3.06 -16.33
C SER A 153 19.88 4.12 -17.18
N LYS A 154 18.96 3.73 -18.07
CA LYS A 154 18.14 4.64 -18.88
C LYS A 154 17.18 5.42 -17.99
N ILE A 155 16.52 4.73 -17.06
CA ILE A 155 15.63 5.33 -16.08
C ILE A 155 16.43 6.32 -15.22
N SER A 156 17.58 5.90 -14.67
CA SER A 156 18.49 6.76 -13.92
C SER A 156 18.90 8.00 -14.72
N LYS A 157 19.22 7.85 -16.01
CA LYS A 157 19.56 8.99 -16.87
C LYS A 157 18.38 9.94 -17.08
N GLN A 158 17.16 9.42 -17.17
CA GLN A 158 15.95 10.21 -17.34
C GLN A 158 15.63 11.04 -16.08
N PHE A 159 15.77 10.46 -14.89
CA PHE A 159 15.39 11.11 -13.64
C PHE A 159 16.53 11.92 -12.99
N TYR A 160 17.78 11.45 -13.10
CA TYR A 160 18.95 12.07 -12.46
C TYR A 160 19.94 12.67 -13.45
N GLY A 161 19.67 12.60 -14.76
CA GLY A 161 20.58 13.07 -15.81
C GLY A 161 21.81 12.18 -16.03
N THR A 162 22.04 11.16 -15.20
CA THR A 162 23.20 10.25 -15.29
C THR A 162 22.79 8.77 -15.21
N PRO A 163 23.39 7.89 -16.03
CA PRO A 163 23.15 6.44 -15.93
C PRO A 163 23.78 5.80 -14.70
N ASN A 164 24.72 6.48 -14.03
CA ASN A 164 25.53 5.91 -12.94
C ASN A 164 24.79 5.83 -11.59
N LYS A 165 23.59 6.41 -11.48
CA LYS A 165 22.75 6.39 -10.26
C LYS A 165 21.70 5.28 -10.26
N TYR A 166 21.83 4.30 -11.16
CA TYR A 166 20.94 3.13 -11.21
C TYR A 166 20.94 2.32 -9.90
N THR A 167 22.08 2.29 -9.18
CA THR A 167 22.21 1.61 -7.89
C THR A 167 21.30 2.23 -6.84
N GLN A 168 21.09 3.55 -6.87
CA GLN A 168 20.19 4.24 -5.94
C GLN A 168 18.74 3.80 -6.13
N ILE A 169 18.31 3.62 -7.39
CA ILE A 169 16.99 3.08 -7.73
C ILE A 169 16.90 1.63 -7.23
N PHE A 170 17.93 0.83 -7.48
CA PHE A 170 17.96 -0.57 -7.05
C PHE A 170 17.81 -0.72 -5.53
N GLU A 171 18.62 -0.01 -4.74
CA GLU A 171 18.55 -0.04 -3.27
C GLU A 171 17.19 0.46 -2.73
N ALA A 172 16.62 1.47 -3.38
CA ALA A 172 15.31 2.00 -3.00
C ALA A 172 14.16 1.00 -3.19
N ASN A 173 14.29 0.04 -4.10
CA ASN A 173 13.26 -0.96 -4.42
C ASN A 173 13.52 -2.33 -3.79
N LYS A 174 14.59 -2.51 -3.02
CA LYS A 174 14.78 -3.73 -2.21
C LYS A 174 13.75 -3.81 -1.05
N PRO A 175 13.23 -5.00 -0.73
CA PRO A 175 13.58 -6.33 -1.27
C PRO A 175 12.80 -6.77 -2.52
N MET A 176 11.91 -5.92 -3.07
CA MET A 176 11.03 -6.28 -4.19
C MET A 176 11.79 -6.51 -5.50
N LEU A 177 12.88 -5.76 -5.71
CA LEU A 177 13.77 -5.94 -6.84
C LEU A 177 15.03 -6.68 -6.38
N SER A 178 15.18 -7.94 -6.80
CA SER A 178 16.32 -8.77 -6.41
C SER A 178 17.58 -8.50 -7.24
N ASP A 179 17.41 -8.14 -8.51
CA ASP A 179 18.51 -7.89 -9.43
C ASP A 179 18.26 -6.62 -10.26
N PRO A 180 19.30 -5.82 -10.56
CA PRO A 180 19.16 -4.56 -11.28
C PRO A 180 18.67 -4.74 -12.73
N ASP A 181 18.98 -5.88 -13.35
CA ASP A 181 18.58 -6.18 -14.74
C ASP A 181 17.23 -6.91 -14.85
N LYS A 182 16.64 -7.32 -13.72
CA LYS A 182 15.35 -8.03 -13.68
C LYS A 182 14.19 -7.05 -13.48
N ILE A 183 14.06 -6.12 -14.42
CA ILE A 183 12.87 -5.28 -14.53
C ILE A 183 12.04 -5.72 -15.74
N TYR A 184 10.72 -5.59 -15.64
CA TYR A 184 9.82 -5.97 -16.73
C TYR A 184 8.86 -4.83 -17.08
N PRO A 185 8.36 -4.77 -18.32
CA PRO A 185 7.41 -3.73 -18.74
C PRO A 185 6.13 -3.79 -17.91
N GLY A 186 5.70 -2.62 -17.42
CA GLY A 186 4.55 -2.42 -16.55
C GLY A 186 4.83 -2.59 -15.06
N GLN A 187 6.06 -2.94 -14.67
CA GLN A 187 6.50 -2.83 -13.28
C GLN A 187 6.52 -1.36 -12.85
N VAL A 188 6.00 -1.05 -11.68
CA VAL A 188 6.21 0.26 -11.08
C VAL A 188 7.45 0.21 -10.21
N LEU A 189 8.31 1.22 -10.32
CA LEU A 189 9.52 1.40 -9.55
C LEU A 189 9.47 2.72 -8.78
N ARG A 190 9.99 2.68 -7.55
CA ARG A 190 10.23 3.84 -6.71
C ARG A 190 11.54 4.51 -7.12
N ILE A 191 11.46 5.77 -7.52
CA ILE A 191 12.61 6.62 -7.87
C ILE A 191 12.79 7.65 -6.75
N PRO A 192 13.73 7.42 -5.80
CA PRO A 192 13.98 8.39 -4.74
C PRO A 192 14.48 9.72 -5.32
N PRO A 193 14.28 10.85 -4.63
CA PRO A 193 14.92 12.09 -5.03
C PRO A 193 16.44 11.95 -5.00
N GLU A 194 17.10 12.78 -5.80
CA GLU A 194 18.56 12.85 -5.80
C GLU A 194 19.05 13.22 -4.39
N ALA A 195 19.95 12.40 -3.84
CA ALA A 195 20.58 12.62 -2.55
C ALA A 195 21.74 13.63 -2.67
#